data_AF-A0A850X7S8-F1
#
_entry.id   AF-A0A850X7S8-F1
#
_cell.length_a   1.000
_cell.length_b   1.000
_cell.length_c   1.000
_cell.angle_alpha   90.00
_cell.angle_beta   90.00
_cell.angle_gamma   90.00
#
_symmetry.space_group_name_H-M   'P 1'
#
loop_
_entity.id
_entity.type
_entity.pdbx_description
1 polymer ?
#
loop_
_entity_poly.entity_id
_entity_poly.type
_entity_poly.pdbx_seq_one_letter_code
_entity_poly.pdbx_strand_id
1 'polypeptide(L)'
;AGTTYIFGKGGALITYTWPPNDRPSTRADRLALGFSTHQRDAVLLRVESAAGLGDFLQLHIAQGAVGVLFNVGTEDIALEERGAPVSDGRFHVVRFTRSGGNASLQLDGGPLHERYPPGSGDSERLALARQRIPYRLGRVVDEWLLDKGRQLTIFNSQAWVRVGGRDRGRPFQGQLSGLYYNGLKVLALAAEGHPRVRVEGDLRLVGEPP
;
A
#
# COMPACT_ATOMS: atom_id res chain seq x y z
N ALA A 1 -4.09 23.63 -2.06
CA ALA A 1 -4.23 22.78 -0.86
C ALA A 1 -5.19 21.64 -1.20
N GLY A 2 -4.96 20.41 -0.71
CA GLY A 2 -5.86 19.27 -0.92
C GLY A 2 -6.90 19.16 0.21
N THR A 3 -7.94 18.35 0.00
CA THR A 3 -8.95 18.04 1.04
C THR A 3 -8.30 17.40 2.26
N THR A 4 -8.65 17.87 3.46
CA THR A 4 -8.04 17.46 4.73
C THR A 4 -9.11 17.00 5.71
N TYR A 5 -8.87 15.85 6.34
CA TYR A 5 -9.72 15.33 7.41
C TYR A 5 -8.92 15.19 8.71
N ILE A 6 -9.61 15.38 9.83
CA ILE A 6 -9.13 15.07 11.18
C ILE A 6 -9.77 13.76 11.63
N PHE A 7 -8.93 12.79 11.99
CA PHE A 7 -9.31 11.52 12.60
C PHE A 7 -9.17 11.67 14.12
N GLY A 8 -10.30 11.58 14.83
CA GLY A 8 -10.37 11.78 16.27
C GLY A 8 -10.02 10.53 17.09
N LYS A 9 -10.21 10.63 18.41
CA LYS A 9 -9.76 9.59 19.37
C LYS A 9 -10.52 8.28 19.24
N GLY A 10 -11.78 8.33 18.79
CA GLY A 10 -12.59 7.12 18.56
C GLY A 10 -12.14 6.30 17.33
N GLY A 11 -11.23 6.86 16.53
CA GLY A 11 -10.86 6.33 15.22
C GLY A 11 -11.98 6.54 14.20
N ALA A 12 -11.59 6.58 12.93
CA ALA A 12 -12.51 6.65 11.82
C ALA A 12 -12.04 5.79 10.65
N LEU A 13 -12.96 5.53 9.73
CA LEU A 13 -12.72 4.78 8.53
C LEU A 13 -13.39 5.46 7.34
N ILE A 14 -12.60 5.76 6.31
CA ILE A 14 -13.11 6.11 4.99
C ILE A 14 -12.87 4.91 4.09
N THR A 15 -13.91 4.39 3.46
CA THR A 15 -13.83 3.26 2.53
C THR A 15 -14.31 3.68 1.16
N TYR A 16 -13.42 3.66 0.16
CA TYR A 16 -13.79 3.69 -1.25
C TYR A 16 -13.91 2.26 -1.77
N THR A 17 -15.01 1.94 -2.45
CA THR A 17 -15.23 0.60 -3.03
C THR A 17 -15.34 0.69 -4.55
N TRP A 18 -14.49 -0.07 -5.27
CA TRP A 18 -14.69 -0.26 -6.70
C TRP A 18 -15.85 -1.24 -6.95
N PRO A 19 -16.78 -0.92 -7.87
CA PRO A 19 -17.70 -1.92 -8.40
C PRO A 19 -16.94 -3.13 -8.96
N PRO A 20 -17.52 -4.35 -8.89
CA PRO A 20 -16.84 -5.57 -9.34
C PRO A 20 -16.23 -5.47 -10.74
N ASN A 21 -16.91 -4.81 -11.68
CA ASN A 21 -16.47 -4.68 -13.07
C ASN A 21 -15.43 -3.57 -13.29
N ASP A 22 -15.21 -2.70 -12.30
CA ASP A 22 -14.29 -1.55 -12.39
C ASP A 22 -13.01 -1.79 -11.58
N ARG A 23 -12.82 -2.97 -10.99
CA ARG A 23 -11.67 -3.28 -10.13
C ARG A 23 -10.38 -3.31 -10.96
N PRO A 24 -9.42 -2.41 -10.69
CA PRO A 24 -8.20 -2.36 -11.48
C PRO A 24 -7.25 -3.50 -11.09
N SER A 25 -6.50 -3.96 -12.08
CA SER A 25 -5.30 -4.78 -11.88
C SER A 25 -4.09 -4.02 -12.42
N THR A 26 -3.08 -3.76 -11.59
CA THR A 26 -1.99 -2.82 -11.93
C THR A 26 -0.62 -3.46 -11.84
N ARG A 27 0.25 -3.14 -12.81
CA ARG A 27 1.69 -3.43 -12.74
C ARG A 27 2.47 -2.33 -12.02
N ALA A 28 1.90 -1.13 -11.90
CA ALA A 28 2.52 -0.01 -11.25
C ALA A 28 1.49 0.76 -10.42
N ASP A 29 1.91 1.23 -9.25
CA ASP A 29 1.08 2.03 -8.35
C ASP A 29 1.80 3.31 -7.94
N ARG A 30 1.03 4.37 -7.72
CA ARG A 30 1.49 5.66 -7.18
C ARG A 30 0.56 6.09 -6.06
N LEU A 31 1.15 6.33 -4.89
CA LEU A 31 0.47 6.78 -3.69
C LEU A 31 1.17 8.05 -3.17
N ALA A 32 0.38 9.05 -2.79
CA ALA A 32 0.87 10.21 -2.04
C ALA A 32 -0.13 10.60 -0.96
N LEU A 33 0.37 10.96 0.22
CA LEU A 33 -0.46 11.34 1.36
C LEU A 33 0.28 12.37 2.22
N GLY A 34 -0.40 13.47 2.54
CA GLY A 34 -0.01 14.36 3.62
C GLY A 34 -0.60 13.90 4.94
N PHE A 35 0.16 13.96 6.03
CA PHE A 35 -0.32 13.56 7.34
C PHE A 35 0.39 14.30 8.48
N SER A 36 -0.25 14.36 9.65
CA SER A 36 0.39 14.75 10.91
C SER A 36 -0.19 13.93 12.06
N THR A 37 0.67 13.47 12.96
CA THR A 37 0.26 12.67 14.13
C THR A 37 1.30 12.69 15.24
N HIS A 38 0.87 12.34 16.45
CA HIS A 38 1.76 12.00 17.56
C HIS A 38 1.84 10.48 17.81
N GLN A 39 1.07 9.67 17.07
CA GLN A 39 1.06 8.23 17.23
C GLN A 39 2.35 7.62 16.69
N ARG A 40 2.93 6.70 17.46
CA ARG A 40 4.10 5.90 17.03
C ARG A 40 3.70 4.61 16.33
N ASP A 41 2.41 4.29 16.31
CA ASP A 41 1.88 3.09 15.68
C ASP A 41 0.45 3.35 15.15
N ALA A 42 0.26 3.25 13.82
CA ALA A 42 -1.03 3.45 13.17
C ALA A 42 -1.03 2.90 11.73
N VAL A 43 -2.20 2.51 11.21
CA VAL A 43 -2.41 2.29 9.77
C VAL A 43 -3.09 3.51 9.17
N LEU A 44 -2.47 4.11 8.16
CA LEU A 44 -2.98 5.32 7.50
C LEU A 44 -3.91 4.93 6.37
N LEU A 45 -3.47 3.99 5.53
CA LEU A 45 -4.19 3.53 4.35
C LEU A 45 -3.88 2.07 4.06
N ARG A 46 -4.90 1.34 3.60
CA ARG A 46 -4.75 0.01 3.03
C ARG A 46 -5.58 -0.13 1.75
N VAL A 47 -4.97 -0.60 0.68
CA VAL A 47 -5.63 -1.07 -0.53
C VAL A 47 -5.65 -2.59 -0.49
N GLU A 48 -6.79 -3.18 -0.82
CA GLU A 48 -6.98 -4.63 -0.78
C GLU A 48 -7.60 -5.14 -2.07
N SER A 49 -7.13 -6.29 -2.51
CA SER A 49 -7.75 -7.06 -3.59
C SER A 49 -9.10 -7.63 -3.18
N ALA A 50 -9.84 -8.12 -4.17
CA ALA A 50 -11.04 -8.91 -3.94
C ALA A 50 -10.77 -10.11 -3.04
N ALA A 51 -11.80 -10.54 -2.32
CA ALA A 51 -11.71 -11.66 -1.39
C ALA A 51 -11.12 -12.92 -2.07
N GLY A 52 -10.17 -13.56 -1.39
CA GLY A 52 -9.50 -14.79 -1.86
C GLY A 52 -8.20 -14.57 -2.64
N LEU A 53 -7.85 -13.34 -3.05
CA LEU A 53 -6.61 -13.08 -3.81
C LEU A 53 -5.40 -12.78 -2.93
N GLY A 54 -5.60 -12.11 -1.78
CA GLY A 54 -4.53 -11.87 -0.81
C GLY A 54 -3.59 -10.70 -1.15
N ASP A 55 -3.67 -10.13 -2.36
CA ASP A 55 -2.86 -8.94 -2.70
C ASP A 55 -3.31 -7.72 -1.87
N PHE A 56 -2.34 -6.93 -1.42
CA PHE A 56 -2.60 -5.70 -0.66
C PHE A 56 -1.44 -4.70 -0.76
N LEU A 57 -1.73 -3.45 -0.41
CA LEU A 57 -0.75 -2.40 -0.15
C LEU A 57 -1.17 -1.65 1.11
N GLN A 58 -0.26 -1.47 2.07
CA GLN A 58 -0.53 -0.79 3.34
C GLN A 58 0.51 0.27 3.65
N LEU A 59 0.08 1.52 3.78
CA LEU A 59 0.84 2.62 4.35
C LEU A 59 0.57 2.71 5.86
N HIS A 60 1.62 2.71 6.66
CA HIS A 60 1.51 2.66 8.11
C HIS A 60 2.65 3.46 8.78
N ILE A 61 2.49 3.71 10.07
CA ILE A 61 3.54 4.16 10.98
C ILE A 61 3.83 3.02 11.94
N ALA A 62 5.11 2.67 12.11
CA ALA A 62 5.57 1.70 13.09
C ALA A 62 6.78 2.29 13.83
N GLN A 63 6.77 2.21 15.16
CA GLN A 63 7.82 2.76 16.02
C GLN A 63 8.14 4.26 15.76
N GLY A 64 7.16 5.01 15.23
CA GLY A 64 7.29 6.42 14.86
C GLY A 64 7.90 6.68 13.48
N ALA A 65 8.20 5.64 12.70
CA ALA A 65 8.67 5.73 11.33
C ALA A 65 7.54 5.40 10.34
N VAL A 66 7.51 6.08 9.19
CA VAL A 66 6.56 5.76 8.11
C VAL A 66 7.08 4.59 7.28
N GLY A 67 6.19 3.69 6.88
CA GLY A 67 6.54 2.54 6.07
C GLY A 67 5.39 2.06 5.19
N VAL A 68 5.76 1.27 4.18
CA VAL A 68 4.84 0.57 3.30
C VAL A 68 5.11 -0.93 3.37
N LEU A 69 4.04 -1.70 3.46
CA LEU A 69 4.04 -3.16 3.35
C LEU A 69 3.10 -3.54 2.22
N PHE A 70 3.53 -4.36 1.27
CA PHE A 70 2.65 -4.81 0.18
C PHE A 70 2.95 -6.25 -0.22
N ASN A 71 1.95 -6.91 -0.79
CA ASN A 71 2.06 -8.23 -1.39
C ASN A 71 1.24 -8.23 -2.69
N VAL A 72 1.82 -8.75 -3.76
CA VAL A 72 1.22 -8.85 -5.11
C VAL A 72 1.29 -10.28 -5.66
N GLY A 73 1.27 -11.26 -4.76
CA GLY A 73 1.11 -12.68 -5.06
C GLY A 73 2.30 -13.58 -4.72
N THR A 74 3.40 -13.06 -4.17
CA THR A 74 4.59 -13.87 -3.84
C THR A 74 4.97 -13.77 -2.37
N GLU A 75 5.44 -12.61 -1.93
CA GLU A 75 5.89 -12.37 -0.57
C GLU A 75 5.55 -10.94 -0.13
N ASP A 76 5.61 -10.73 1.18
CA ASP A 76 5.45 -9.44 1.80
C ASP A 76 6.72 -8.60 1.64
N ILE A 77 6.60 -7.44 1.02
CA ILE A 77 7.70 -6.52 0.73
C ILE A 77 7.53 -5.27 1.57
N ALA A 78 8.52 -4.97 2.39
CA ALA A 78 8.52 -3.83 3.31
C ALA A 78 9.57 -2.77 2.93
N LEU A 79 9.18 -1.50 3.03
CA LEU A 79 10.02 -0.32 2.95
C LEU A 79 9.68 0.59 4.13
N GLU A 80 10.68 1.15 4.80
CA GLU A 80 10.47 1.99 5.99
C GLU A 80 11.52 3.09 6.04
N GLU A 81 11.10 4.32 6.38
CA GLU A 81 11.96 5.48 6.58
C GLU A 81 12.32 5.58 8.07
N ARG A 82 13.38 4.90 8.48
CA ARG A 82 13.82 4.88 9.90
C ARG A 82 14.62 6.12 10.31
N GLY A 83 15.16 6.86 9.34
CA GLY A 83 16.03 8.01 9.59
C GLY A 83 15.27 9.27 10.01
N ALA A 84 13.95 9.31 9.79
CA ALA A 84 13.14 10.49 10.02
C ALA A 84 11.85 10.13 10.79
N PRO A 85 11.76 10.44 12.09
CA PRO A 85 10.54 10.21 12.87
C PRO A 85 9.40 11.13 12.39
N VAL A 86 8.19 10.57 12.31
CA VAL A 86 6.98 11.27 11.81
C VAL A 86 5.88 11.44 12.87
N SER A 87 6.16 11.02 14.10
CA SER A 87 5.23 11.09 15.23
C SER A 87 5.42 12.37 16.07
N ASP A 88 5.88 13.47 15.46
CA ASP A 88 6.24 14.73 16.12
C ASP A 88 5.11 15.78 16.10
N GLY A 89 3.97 15.45 15.49
CA GLY A 89 2.82 16.34 15.30
C GLY A 89 2.96 17.35 14.16
N ARG A 90 4.09 17.34 13.44
CA ARG A 90 4.29 18.20 12.27
C ARG A 90 3.70 17.56 11.02
N PHE A 91 3.53 18.39 10.00
CA PHE A 91 2.99 17.94 8.73
C PHE A 91 4.09 17.34 7.87
N HIS A 92 3.84 16.12 7.41
CA HIS A 92 4.72 15.36 6.54
C HIS A 92 3.99 14.95 5.26
N VAL A 93 4.75 14.72 4.18
CA VAL A 93 4.25 14.17 2.92
C VAL A 93 5.04 12.93 2.56
N VAL A 94 4.35 11.81 2.47
CA VAL A 94 4.92 10.55 1.98
C VAL A 94 4.51 10.30 0.53
N ARG A 95 5.45 9.82 -0.28
CA ARG A 95 5.24 9.36 -1.65
C ARG A 95 5.75 7.94 -1.78
N PHE A 96 4.95 7.09 -2.40
CA PHE A 96 5.29 5.72 -2.68
C PHE A 96 5.04 5.41 -4.15
N THR A 97 5.96 4.66 -4.76
CA THR A 97 5.74 4.09 -6.09
C THR A 97 6.06 2.60 -6.08
N ARG A 98 5.31 1.83 -6.88
CA ARG A 98 5.58 0.41 -7.15
C ARG A 98 5.65 0.20 -8.65
N SER A 99 6.56 -0.66 -9.09
CA SER A 99 6.65 -1.19 -10.45
C SER A 99 7.01 -2.67 -10.39
N GLY A 100 6.04 -3.55 -10.59
CA GLY A 100 6.19 -4.97 -10.32
C GLY A 100 6.45 -5.25 -8.84
N GLY A 101 7.53 -5.96 -8.53
CA GLY A 101 8.01 -6.14 -7.15
C GLY A 101 8.88 -4.97 -6.64
N ASN A 102 9.36 -4.11 -7.54
CA ASN A 102 10.20 -2.98 -7.15
C ASN A 102 9.34 -1.88 -6.55
N ALA A 103 9.88 -1.18 -5.57
CA ALA A 103 9.19 -0.06 -4.96
C ALA A 103 10.15 1.03 -4.47
N SER A 104 9.61 2.23 -4.33
CA SER A 104 10.30 3.35 -3.71
C SER A 104 9.41 4.09 -2.73
N LEU A 105 10.03 4.64 -1.67
CA LEU A 105 9.40 5.42 -0.62
C LEU A 105 10.22 6.71 -0.42
N GLN A 106 9.53 7.84 -0.34
CA GLN A 106 10.14 9.14 -0.07
C GLN A 106 9.28 9.93 0.91
N LEU A 107 9.91 10.44 1.98
CA LEU A 107 9.31 11.33 2.97
C LEU A 107 9.86 12.75 2.76
N ASP A 108 8.97 13.75 2.71
CA ASP A 108 9.30 15.19 2.69
C ASP A 108 10.30 15.68 1.63
N GLY A 109 10.49 14.90 0.56
CA GLY A 109 11.52 15.19 -0.46
C GLY A 109 12.94 14.84 -0.02
N GLY A 110 13.10 14.13 1.10
CA GLY A 110 14.35 13.55 1.56
C GLY A 110 14.82 12.36 0.69
N PRO A 111 15.72 11.52 1.23
CA PRO A 111 16.28 10.38 0.50
C PRO A 111 15.23 9.44 -0.08
N LEU A 112 15.49 8.94 -1.28
CA LEU A 112 14.66 7.92 -1.91
C LEU A 112 15.09 6.55 -1.41
N HIS A 113 14.19 5.86 -0.72
CA HIS A 113 14.39 4.49 -0.29
C HIS A 113 13.87 3.54 -1.35
N GLU A 114 14.74 2.71 -1.93
CA GLU A 114 14.37 1.76 -2.99
C GLU A 114 14.49 0.32 -2.52
N ARG A 115 13.56 -0.53 -3.00
CA ARG A 115 13.59 -1.97 -2.77
C ARG A 115 13.44 -2.71 -4.08
N TYR A 116 14.37 -3.62 -4.31
CA TYR A 116 14.43 -4.53 -5.46
C TYR A 116 14.47 -5.95 -4.91
N PRO A 117 13.32 -6.60 -4.70
CA PRO A 117 13.30 -7.96 -4.20
C PRO A 117 14.01 -8.88 -5.20
N PRO A 118 14.89 -9.79 -4.73
CA PRO A 118 15.45 -10.79 -5.61
C PRO A 118 14.33 -11.68 -6.15
N GLY A 119 14.39 -12.08 -7.42
CA GLY A 119 13.51 -13.14 -7.93
C GLY A 119 13.61 -14.36 -7.00
N SER A 120 12.49 -15.04 -6.73
CA SER A 120 12.43 -16.05 -5.67
C SER A 120 13.57 -17.07 -5.82
N GLY A 121 14.23 -17.36 -4.71
CA GLY A 121 15.51 -18.09 -4.61
C GLY A 121 15.47 -19.56 -4.99
N ASP A 122 14.63 -19.97 -5.93
CA ASP A 122 14.55 -21.33 -6.44
C ASP A 122 15.80 -21.75 -7.23
N SER A 123 16.77 -20.86 -7.47
CA SER A 123 18.04 -21.13 -8.16
C SER A 123 18.84 -22.31 -7.58
N GLU A 124 18.79 -22.52 -6.26
CA GLU A 124 19.50 -23.61 -5.58
C GLU A 124 18.76 -24.96 -5.73
N ARG A 125 17.42 -24.93 -5.67
CA ARG A 125 16.54 -26.07 -6.00
C ARG A 125 16.58 -26.41 -7.49
N LEU A 126 16.72 -25.40 -8.35
CA LEU A 126 16.89 -25.49 -9.80
C LEU A 126 18.18 -26.24 -10.16
N ALA A 127 19.28 -25.92 -9.47
CA ALA A 127 20.57 -26.60 -9.66
C ALA A 127 20.48 -28.09 -9.29
N LEU A 128 19.76 -28.43 -8.20
CA LEU A 128 19.52 -29.81 -7.77
C LEU A 128 18.54 -30.56 -8.70
N ALA A 129 17.51 -29.89 -9.21
CA ALA A 129 16.55 -30.48 -10.14
C ALA A 129 17.18 -30.76 -11.52
N ARG A 130 18.01 -29.85 -12.03
CA ARG A 130 18.73 -29.98 -13.32
C ARG A 130 19.57 -31.25 -13.42
N GLN A 131 20.16 -31.72 -12.32
CA GLN A 131 20.96 -32.96 -12.31
C GLN A 131 20.12 -34.23 -12.53
N ARG A 132 18.79 -34.15 -12.38
CA ARG A 132 17.89 -35.31 -12.42
C ARG A 132 16.96 -35.33 -13.64
N ILE A 133 17.04 -34.34 -14.53
CA ILE A 133 16.12 -34.19 -15.67
C ILE A 133 16.83 -34.58 -16.99
N PRO A 134 16.24 -35.47 -17.82
CA PRO A 134 16.77 -35.79 -19.13
C PRO A 134 16.86 -34.56 -20.05
N TYR A 135 17.94 -34.43 -20.81
CA TYR A 135 18.25 -33.27 -21.67
C TYR A 135 17.12 -32.87 -22.64
N ARG A 136 16.28 -33.83 -23.07
CA ARG A 136 15.13 -33.58 -23.96
C ARG A 136 14.00 -32.75 -23.32
N LEU A 137 13.92 -32.73 -21.99
CA LEU A 137 12.94 -31.96 -21.20
C LEU A 137 13.54 -30.70 -20.57
N GLY A 138 14.86 -30.52 -20.64
CA GLY A 138 15.58 -29.46 -19.91
C GLY A 138 15.08 -28.04 -20.23
N ARG A 139 14.75 -27.73 -21.49
CA ARG A 139 14.30 -26.39 -21.90
C ARG A 139 12.90 -26.03 -21.39
N VAL A 140 11.97 -26.99 -21.46
CA VAL A 140 10.59 -26.81 -20.97
C VAL A 140 10.56 -26.72 -19.45
N VAL A 141 11.39 -27.51 -18.78
CA VAL A 141 11.51 -27.49 -17.32
C VAL A 141 12.24 -26.23 -16.85
N ASP A 142 13.27 -25.76 -17.55
CA ASP A 142 13.92 -24.48 -17.27
C ASP A 142 12.94 -23.30 -17.44
N GLU A 143 12.14 -23.26 -18.52
CA GLU A 143 11.10 -22.24 -18.72
C GLU A 143 10.02 -22.29 -17.63
N TRP A 144 9.55 -23.49 -17.26
CA TRP A 144 8.57 -23.66 -16.19
C TRP A 144 9.13 -23.27 -14.82
N LEU A 145 10.38 -23.62 -14.51
CA LEU A 145 11.04 -23.26 -13.25
C LEU A 145 11.37 -21.77 -13.19
N LEU A 146 11.78 -21.16 -14.30
CA LEU A 146 11.94 -19.70 -14.40
C LEU A 146 10.61 -18.99 -14.15
N ASP A 147 9.49 -19.51 -14.66
CA ASP A 147 8.16 -18.95 -14.41
C ASP A 147 7.72 -19.09 -12.94
N LYS A 148 7.99 -20.24 -12.31
CA LYS A 148 7.76 -20.46 -10.87
C LYS A 148 8.65 -19.59 -9.98
N GLY A 149 9.87 -19.30 -10.43
CA GLY A 149 10.84 -18.47 -9.73
C GLY A 149 10.57 -16.97 -9.84
N ARG A 150 9.71 -16.53 -10.77
CA ARG A 150 9.45 -15.11 -11.00
C ARG A 150 8.54 -14.53 -9.92
N GLN A 151 8.98 -13.40 -9.38
CA GLN A 151 8.13 -12.58 -8.55
C GLN A 151 6.90 -12.12 -9.35
N LEU A 152 5.70 -12.34 -8.80
CA LEU A 152 4.48 -11.81 -9.38
C LEU A 152 4.50 -10.28 -9.30
N THR A 153 3.98 -9.64 -10.35
CA THR A 153 4.17 -8.19 -10.57
C THR A 153 2.87 -7.39 -10.58
N ILE A 154 1.73 -8.08 -10.51
CA ILE A 154 0.41 -7.48 -10.70
C ILE A 154 -0.31 -7.46 -9.36
N PHE A 155 -0.77 -6.28 -8.95
CA PHE A 155 -1.73 -6.14 -7.87
C PHE A 155 -3.12 -6.32 -8.48
N ASN A 156 -3.74 -7.48 -8.23
CA ASN A 156 -4.95 -7.92 -8.91
C ASN A 156 -6.22 -7.41 -8.24
N SER A 157 -7.21 -7.07 -9.07
CA SER A 157 -8.61 -6.87 -8.69
C SER A 157 -8.80 -6.04 -7.41
N GLN A 158 -8.21 -4.84 -7.37
CA GLN A 158 -8.29 -3.96 -6.21
C GLN A 158 -9.76 -3.60 -5.92
N ALA A 159 -10.23 -3.94 -4.73
CA ALA A 159 -11.64 -3.87 -4.36
C ALA A 159 -11.93 -2.70 -3.42
N TRP A 160 -11.00 -2.38 -2.52
CA TRP A 160 -11.19 -1.33 -1.51
C TRP A 160 -9.95 -0.47 -1.31
N VAL A 161 -10.16 0.84 -1.12
CA VAL A 161 -9.21 1.71 -0.42
C VAL A 161 -9.82 2.05 0.94
N ARG A 162 -9.13 1.69 2.01
CA ARG A 162 -9.52 1.94 3.40
C ARG A 162 -8.54 2.89 4.04
N VAL A 163 -9.04 3.96 4.64
CA VAL A 163 -8.23 5.05 5.23
C VAL A 163 -8.58 5.20 6.70
N GLY A 164 -7.57 5.24 7.57
CA GLY A 164 -7.75 5.48 9.00
C GLY A 164 -7.51 4.26 9.91
N GLY A 165 -7.29 3.06 9.36
CA GLY A 165 -6.75 1.92 10.11
C GLY A 165 -7.64 1.32 11.20
N ARG A 166 -8.87 1.83 11.39
CA ARG A 166 -9.82 1.35 12.40
C ARG A 166 -10.18 -0.13 12.21
N ASP A 167 -10.29 -0.59 10.97
CA ASP A 167 -10.55 -1.98 10.61
C ASP A 167 -9.34 -2.92 10.80
N ARG A 168 -8.16 -2.37 11.12
CA ARG A 168 -6.92 -3.13 11.33
C ARG A 168 -6.48 -3.20 12.79
N GLY A 169 -7.27 -2.66 13.72
CA GLY A 169 -6.90 -2.57 15.13
C GLY A 169 -5.76 -1.58 15.42
N ARG A 170 -5.35 -0.78 14.43
CA ARG A 170 -4.31 0.25 14.53
C ARG A 170 -4.89 1.60 14.04
N PRO A 171 -5.91 2.14 14.71
CA PRO A 171 -6.62 3.34 14.25
C PRO A 171 -5.69 4.54 14.22
N PHE A 172 -5.72 5.27 13.11
CA PHE A 172 -5.03 6.54 12.98
C PHE A 172 -5.79 7.66 13.69
N GLN A 173 -5.04 8.51 14.36
CA GLN A 173 -5.47 9.75 14.99
C GLN A 173 -4.53 10.87 14.53
N GLY A 174 -5.10 11.98 14.07
CA GLY A 174 -4.34 13.09 13.51
C GLY A 174 -5.00 13.65 12.26
N GLN A 175 -4.20 14.28 11.40
CA GLN A 175 -4.69 14.83 10.14
C GLN A 175 -4.21 14.00 8.96
N LEU A 176 -5.10 13.78 7.99
CA LEU A 176 -4.76 13.26 6.67
C LEU A 176 -5.19 14.27 5.61
N SER A 177 -4.32 14.55 4.64
CA SER A 177 -4.55 15.56 3.60
C SER A 177 -4.10 15.08 2.23
N GLY A 178 -4.88 15.42 1.20
CA GLY A 178 -4.43 15.30 -0.20
C GLY A 178 -4.13 13.87 -0.65
N LEU A 179 -4.81 12.87 -0.10
CA LEU A 179 -4.63 11.46 -0.49
C LEU A 179 -4.85 11.27 -1.99
N TYR A 180 -3.82 10.76 -2.66
CA TYR A 180 -3.82 10.37 -4.05
C TYR A 180 -3.42 8.90 -4.18
N TYR A 181 -4.22 8.11 -4.88
CA TYR A 181 -3.89 6.73 -5.24
C TYR A 181 -4.29 6.44 -6.69
N ASN A 182 -3.31 6.25 -7.59
CA ASN A 182 -3.55 5.90 -9.01
C ASN A 182 -4.59 6.77 -9.73
N GLY A 183 -4.64 8.07 -9.43
CA GLY A 183 -5.59 9.01 -10.01
C GLY A 183 -6.81 9.30 -9.12
N LEU A 184 -7.10 8.43 -8.14
CA LEU A 184 -8.18 8.63 -7.19
C LEU A 184 -7.76 9.59 -6.07
N LYS A 185 -8.57 10.64 -5.87
CA LYS A 185 -8.45 11.59 -4.76
C LYS A 185 -9.46 11.23 -3.67
N VAL A 186 -9.19 10.16 -2.93
CA VAL A 186 -10.18 9.50 -2.05
C VAL A 186 -10.78 10.45 -1.00
N LEU A 187 -9.97 11.34 -0.39
CA LEU A 187 -10.49 12.32 0.57
C LEU A 187 -11.41 13.36 -0.09
N ALA A 188 -11.13 13.78 -1.34
CA ALA A 188 -12.00 14.69 -2.06
C ALA A 188 -13.35 14.02 -2.39
N LEU A 189 -13.32 12.77 -2.86
CA LEU A 189 -14.53 11.98 -3.11
C LEU A 189 -15.38 11.80 -1.83
N ALA A 190 -14.74 11.67 -0.66
CA ALA A 190 -15.44 11.60 0.61
C ALA A 190 -16.15 12.92 0.94
N ALA A 191 -15.47 14.05 0.76
CA ALA A 191 -16.03 15.39 1.01
C ALA A 191 -17.19 15.73 0.05
N GLU A 192 -17.15 15.19 -1.17
CA GLU A 192 -18.20 15.35 -2.17
C GLU A 192 -19.40 14.40 -1.96
N GLY A 193 -19.36 13.52 -0.95
CA GLY A 193 -20.43 12.54 -0.71
C GLY A 193 -20.56 11.50 -1.83
N HIS A 194 -19.46 11.16 -2.50
CA HIS A 194 -19.46 10.27 -3.65
C HIS A 194 -20.08 8.89 -3.29
N PRO A 195 -20.96 8.30 -4.12
CA PRO A 195 -21.74 7.10 -3.78
C PRO A 195 -20.89 5.83 -3.54
N ARG A 196 -19.64 5.83 -4.01
CA ARG A 196 -18.67 4.73 -3.78
C ARG A 196 -17.89 4.88 -2.47
N VAL A 197 -18.09 5.96 -1.73
CA VAL A 197 -17.39 6.26 -0.48
C VAL A 197 -18.34 6.08 0.70
N ARG A 198 -17.87 5.40 1.74
CA ARG A 198 -18.52 5.32 3.05
C ARG A 198 -17.59 5.88 4.12
N VAL A 199 -18.16 6.62 5.05
CA VAL A 199 -17.44 7.29 6.14
C VAL A 199 -18.06 6.85 7.46
N GLU A 200 -17.24 6.42 8.40
CA GLU A 200 -17.67 5.90 9.70
C GLU A 200 -16.74 6.37 10.83
N GLY A 201 -17.31 6.67 12.00
CA GLY A 201 -16.54 7.00 13.21
C GLY A 201 -16.27 8.49 13.41
N ASP A 202 -15.25 8.78 14.23
CA ASP A 202 -14.89 10.12 14.69
C ASP A 202 -14.03 10.84 13.63
N LEU A 203 -14.69 11.40 12.62
CA LEU A 203 -14.07 12.05 11.47
C LEU A 203 -14.64 13.46 11.27
N ARG A 204 -13.76 14.45 11.03
CA ARG A 204 -14.17 15.83 10.73
C ARG A 204 -13.46 16.39 9.51
N LEU A 205 -14.21 16.97 8.57
CA LEU A 205 -13.65 17.70 7.44
C LEU A 205 -13.10 19.06 7.92
N VAL A 206 -11.87 19.40 7.53
CA VAL A 206 -11.28 20.70 7.86
C VAL A 206 -11.88 21.77 6.94
N GLY A 207 -12.48 22.80 7.53
CA GLY A 207 -13.12 23.90 6.81
C GLY A 207 -14.64 23.92 6.88
N GLU A 208 -15.27 22.85 7.40
CA GLU A 208 -16.69 22.90 7.78
C GLU A 208 -16.84 23.65 9.12
N PRO A 209 -17.88 24.51 9.26
CA PRO A 209 -18.22 25.10 10.53
C PRO A 209 -18.59 24.00 11.55
N PRO A 210 -18.31 24.22 12.85
CA PRO A 210 -18.59 23.25 13.91
C PRO A 210 -20.09 22.97 14.11
#